data_AF-A0A9N9HV35-F1
#
_entry.id   AF-A0A9N9HV35-F1
#
_cell.length_a   1.000
_cell.length_b   1.000
_cell.length_c   1.000
_cell.angle_alpha   90.00
_cell.angle_beta   90.00
_cell.angle_gamma   90.00
#
_symmetry.space_group_name_H-M   'P 1'
#
loop_
_entity.id
_entity.type
_entity.pdbx_description
1 polymer ?
#
loop_
_entity_poly.entity_id
_entity_poly.type
_entity_poly.pdbx_seq_one_letter_code
_entity_poly.pdbx_strand_id
1 'polypeptide(L)'
;IKNKLLEYLSFHKFKLSIPNLCDYVHDEIFSSVGIETGKTINVVEYHHSFLDSMAQYKLLMPDWSDDLTQQINPVLPAGERLHILVMHDESVFYANDGQRAFWAPIGKQSLRSKSAGGSIMQQNNSLLFEQQIPTEACCIIHLGNNRDGYWTISDVAQQLKNKAISIFEAMHPGCVAVFAFDNSSNHAAFANNALVVSQMNFKSEMNYPDGTPKEMYQVLEEREPDFVNQKSLLEKIVEEAGHKIIFYSKFHCELNYIESYWGAVKVNTCANCDYSFKSLKNIVPMALDSVSLIQIRKFSRRSLHYMSAYRLGLSVKQAAFAVKKYKSHRRIPNNILEDLNIE
;
A
#
# COMPACT_ATOMS: atom_id res chain seq x y z
N ILE A 1 -25.16 12.86 -7.07
CA ILE A 1 -25.66 12.02 -8.19
C ILE A 1 -27.15 12.24 -8.46
N LYS A 2 -28.06 11.89 -7.53
CA LYS A 2 -29.52 11.95 -7.74
C LYS A 2 -30.05 13.32 -8.22
N ASN A 3 -29.62 14.41 -7.58
CA ASN A 3 -30.09 15.77 -7.96
C ASN A 3 -29.62 16.19 -9.37
N LYS A 4 -28.36 15.92 -9.72
CA LYS A 4 -27.81 16.22 -11.06
C LYS A 4 -28.53 15.45 -12.18
N LEU A 5 -28.81 14.16 -11.95
CA LEU A 5 -29.59 13.34 -12.89
C LEU A 5 -31.02 13.86 -13.04
N LEU A 6 -31.69 14.23 -11.94
CA LEU A 6 -33.04 14.78 -11.99
C LEU A 6 -33.09 16.12 -12.73
N GLU A 7 -32.10 16.99 -12.52
CA GLU A 7 -31.96 18.26 -13.25
C GLU A 7 -31.75 18.02 -14.76
N TYR A 8 -30.83 17.13 -15.13
CA TYR A 8 -30.58 16.78 -16.53
C TYR A 8 -31.82 16.18 -17.21
N LEU A 9 -32.48 15.23 -16.56
CA LEU A 9 -33.71 14.60 -17.07
C LEU A 9 -34.86 15.60 -17.18
N SER A 10 -34.96 16.55 -16.24
CA SER A 10 -35.94 17.63 -16.30
C SER A 10 -35.68 18.59 -17.46
N PHE A 11 -34.41 18.94 -17.69
CA PHE A 11 -34.00 19.89 -18.74
C PHE A 11 -34.09 19.28 -20.15
N HIS A 12 -33.78 17.98 -20.30
CA HIS A 12 -33.73 17.29 -21.59
C HIS A 12 -34.97 16.41 -21.87
N LYS A 13 -36.05 16.55 -21.09
CA LYS A 13 -37.26 15.70 -21.12
C LYS A 13 -37.82 15.38 -22.52
N PHE A 14 -37.72 16.31 -23.48
CA PHE A 14 -38.26 16.17 -24.84
C PHE A 14 -37.21 15.85 -25.92
N LYS A 15 -35.93 15.76 -25.57
CA LYS A 15 -34.81 15.45 -26.47
C LYS A 15 -33.83 14.44 -25.86
N LEU A 16 -34.33 13.61 -24.94
CA LEU A 16 -33.52 12.60 -24.27
C LEU A 16 -33.33 11.40 -25.20
N SER A 17 -32.08 11.10 -25.54
CA SER A 17 -31.69 9.85 -26.19
C SER A 17 -30.82 9.04 -25.23
N ILE A 18 -30.85 7.70 -25.37
CA ILE A 18 -29.99 6.82 -24.58
C ILE A 18 -28.50 7.20 -24.74
N PRO A 19 -27.98 7.46 -25.96
CA PRO A 19 -26.60 7.91 -26.14
C PRO A 19 -26.27 9.18 -25.36
N ASN A 20 -27.10 10.23 -25.47
CA ASN A 20 -26.83 11.51 -24.81
C ASN A 20 -26.89 11.40 -23.28
N LEU A 21 -27.77 10.54 -22.75
CA LEU A 21 -27.81 10.26 -21.31
C LEU A 21 -26.58 9.48 -20.87
N CYS A 22 -26.13 8.49 -21.66
CA CYS A 22 -24.89 7.76 -21.39
C CYS A 22 -23.68 8.70 -21.40
N ASP A 23 -23.58 9.59 -22.39
CA ASP A 23 -22.51 10.59 -22.50
C ASP A 23 -22.54 11.54 -21.30
N TYR A 24 -23.72 12.05 -20.89
CA TYR A 24 -23.83 12.89 -19.70
C TYR A 24 -23.47 12.15 -18.40
N VAL A 25 -23.92 10.90 -18.26
CA VAL A 25 -23.55 10.09 -17.08
C VAL A 25 -22.04 9.84 -17.06
N HIS A 26 -21.43 9.57 -18.20
CA HIS A 26 -20.01 9.29 -18.31
C HIS A 26 -19.13 10.54 -18.12
N ASP A 27 -19.53 11.67 -18.67
CA ASP A 27 -18.67 12.86 -18.71
C ASP A 27 -18.91 13.77 -17.51
N GLU A 28 -20.14 13.84 -17.00
CA GLU A 28 -20.51 14.77 -15.93
C GLU A 28 -20.74 14.08 -14.59
N ILE A 29 -21.49 12.96 -14.59
CA ILE A 29 -21.78 12.27 -13.33
C ILE A 29 -20.54 11.53 -12.85
N PHE A 30 -19.97 10.66 -13.68
CA PHE A 30 -18.80 9.83 -13.39
C PHE A 30 -17.57 10.67 -13.09
N SER A 31 -17.24 11.69 -13.89
CA SER A 31 -16.15 12.64 -13.56
C SER A 31 -16.38 13.33 -12.23
N SER A 32 -17.61 13.76 -11.92
CA SER A 32 -17.90 14.43 -10.64
C SER A 32 -17.85 13.52 -9.40
N VAL A 33 -17.75 12.20 -9.59
CA VAL A 33 -17.56 11.23 -8.52
C VAL A 33 -16.25 10.45 -8.67
N GLY A 34 -15.35 10.90 -9.55
CA GLY A 34 -14.03 10.32 -9.74
C GLY A 34 -14.01 8.97 -10.48
N ILE A 35 -15.08 8.59 -11.17
CA ILE A 35 -15.11 7.44 -12.09
C ILE A 35 -14.54 7.91 -13.44
N GLU A 36 -13.24 8.20 -13.49
CA GLU A 36 -12.54 8.34 -14.76
C GLU A 36 -11.91 6.99 -15.09
N THR A 37 -12.48 6.26 -16.05
CA THR A 37 -11.90 5.03 -16.62
C THR A 37 -11.48 3.99 -15.57
N GLY A 38 -12.47 3.28 -15.00
CA GLY A 38 -12.22 2.04 -14.25
C GLY A 38 -11.69 2.18 -12.82
N LYS A 39 -11.66 3.40 -12.24
CA LYS A 39 -11.49 3.56 -10.79
C LYS A 39 -12.86 3.76 -10.14
N THR A 40 -13.23 2.87 -9.23
CA THR A 40 -14.49 2.91 -8.48
C THR A 40 -14.45 4.03 -7.44
N ILE A 41 -15.58 4.72 -7.21
CA ILE A 41 -15.78 5.82 -6.23
C ILE A 41 -15.12 5.49 -4.87
N ASN A 42 -15.21 4.22 -4.47
CA ASN A 42 -14.64 3.69 -3.25
C ASN A 42 -13.13 3.97 -3.10
N VAL A 43 -12.33 3.95 -4.19
CA VAL A 43 -10.87 4.16 -4.11
C VAL A 43 -10.52 5.57 -3.66
N VAL A 44 -11.24 6.59 -4.14
CA VAL A 44 -10.99 8.00 -3.80
C VAL A 44 -11.43 8.27 -2.36
N GLU A 45 -12.62 7.83 -1.98
CA GLU A 45 -13.14 7.97 -0.62
C GLU A 45 -12.24 7.24 0.39
N TYR A 46 -11.81 6.02 0.05
CA TYR A 46 -10.87 5.25 0.84
C TYR A 46 -9.51 5.95 0.99
N HIS A 47 -9.01 6.58 -0.08
CA HIS A 47 -7.76 7.35 -0.02
C HIS A 47 -7.86 8.50 0.99
N HIS A 48 -8.96 9.25 0.99
CA HIS A 48 -9.19 10.31 1.98
C HIS A 48 -9.28 9.75 3.40
N SER A 49 -10.07 8.69 3.62
CA SER A 49 -10.19 8.02 4.91
C SER A 49 -8.85 7.49 5.45
N PHE A 50 -8.02 6.94 4.56
CA PHE A 50 -6.65 6.52 4.88
C PHE A 50 -5.79 7.71 5.33
N LEU A 51 -5.80 8.82 4.59
CA LEU A 51 -5.00 10.00 4.91
C LEU A 51 -5.40 10.61 6.26
N ASP A 52 -6.70 10.64 6.55
CA ASP A 52 -7.23 11.14 7.82
C ASP A 52 -6.83 10.22 8.97
N SER A 53 -7.01 8.91 8.83
CA SER A 53 -6.60 7.91 9.82
C SER A 53 -5.10 7.98 10.12
N MET A 54 -4.28 8.07 9.07
CA MET A 54 -2.83 8.21 9.21
C MET A 54 -2.44 9.54 9.86
N ALA A 55 -3.18 10.63 9.59
CA ALA A 55 -2.97 11.91 10.25
C ALA A 55 -3.23 11.83 11.77
N GLN A 56 -4.27 11.12 12.19
CA GLN A 56 -4.57 10.89 13.61
C GLN A 56 -3.48 10.07 14.29
N TYR A 57 -3.04 8.97 13.67
CA TYR A 57 -1.93 8.18 14.21
C TYR A 57 -0.64 8.99 14.29
N LYS A 58 -0.37 9.87 13.31
CA LYS A 58 0.83 10.69 13.30
C LYS A 58 0.91 11.65 14.50
N LEU A 59 -0.20 12.02 15.13
CA LEU A 59 -0.20 12.82 16.37
C LEU A 59 0.41 12.08 17.56
N LEU A 60 0.35 10.75 17.56
CA LEU A 60 0.85 9.87 18.61
C LEU A 60 2.18 9.20 18.22
N MET A 61 2.67 9.43 17.01
CA MET A 61 3.92 8.85 16.50
C MET A 61 5.11 9.80 16.66
N PRO A 62 6.32 9.26 16.87
CA PRO A 62 7.54 10.05 16.85
C PRO A 62 7.79 10.71 15.49
N ASP A 63 8.60 11.76 15.51
CA ASP A 63 9.22 12.37 14.35
C ASP A 63 10.75 12.35 14.48
N TRP A 64 11.43 12.88 13.48
CA TRP A 64 12.88 13.01 13.46
C TRP A 64 13.29 14.47 13.39
N SER A 65 14.41 14.79 14.04
CA SER A 65 15.15 16.03 13.83
C SER A 65 15.50 16.22 12.35
N ASP A 66 15.84 17.46 11.97
CA ASP A 66 16.13 17.81 10.57
C ASP A 66 17.24 16.94 9.96
N ASP A 67 18.30 16.74 10.74
CA ASP A 67 19.47 15.93 10.41
C ASP A 67 19.21 14.42 10.49
N LEU A 68 18.00 14.01 10.91
CA LEU A 68 17.56 12.62 11.04
C LEU A 68 18.34 11.80 12.07
N THR A 69 19.01 12.45 13.02
CA THR A 69 19.83 11.76 14.02
C THR A 69 19.08 11.50 15.33
N GLN A 70 18.12 12.36 15.68
CA GLN A 70 17.41 12.32 16.96
C GLN A 70 15.91 12.10 16.76
N GLN A 71 15.35 11.19 17.55
CA GLN A 71 13.91 10.97 17.62
C GLN A 71 13.27 12.05 18.49
N ILE A 72 12.13 12.56 18.04
CA ILE A 72 11.34 13.57 18.73
C ILE A 72 9.98 12.96 19.02
N ASN A 73 9.71 12.63 20.27
CA ASN A 73 8.42 12.09 20.69
C ASN A 73 7.38 13.22 20.82
N PRO A 74 6.12 12.98 20.43
CA PRO A 74 5.04 13.95 20.61
C PRO A 74 4.66 14.10 22.09
N VAL A 75 3.96 15.19 22.41
CA VAL A 75 3.29 15.34 23.69
C VAL A 75 2.01 14.49 23.65
N LEU A 76 1.98 13.43 24.46
CA LEU A 76 0.87 12.49 24.47
C LEU A 76 -0.28 13.00 25.36
N PRO A 77 -1.55 12.89 24.92
CA PRO A 77 -2.71 13.09 25.78
C PRO A 77 -2.72 12.11 26.98
N ALA A 78 -3.42 12.47 28.05
CA ALA A 78 -3.53 11.61 29.22
C ALA A 78 -4.19 10.27 28.87
N GLY A 79 -3.52 9.16 29.20
CA GLY A 79 -3.98 7.80 28.91
C GLY A 79 -3.57 7.25 27.54
N GLU A 80 -3.00 8.07 26.66
CA GLU A 80 -2.48 7.63 25.37
C GLU A 80 -1.05 7.09 25.48
N ARG A 81 -0.71 6.19 24.56
CA ARG A 81 0.63 5.56 24.47
C ARG A 81 1.31 6.01 23.19
N LEU A 82 2.64 5.93 23.17
CA LEU A 82 3.42 6.24 21.97
C LEU A 82 3.09 5.21 20.87
N HIS A 83 2.73 5.69 19.69
CA HIS A 83 2.44 4.85 18.54
C HIS A 83 3.70 4.69 17.68
N ILE A 84 3.96 3.48 17.21
CA ILE A 84 5.11 3.17 16.36
C ILE A 84 4.61 2.51 15.09
N LEU A 85 4.96 3.07 13.94
CA LEU A 85 4.56 2.54 12.64
C LEU A 85 5.38 1.29 12.31
N VAL A 86 4.70 0.16 12.09
CA VAL A 86 5.33 -1.11 11.68
C VAL A 86 4.86 -1.43 10.28
N MET A 87 5.79 -1.49 9.34
CA MET A 87 5.45 -1.76 7.94
C MET A 87 5.70 -3.20 7.61
N HIS A 88 4.87 -3.74 6.74
CA HIS A 88 5.08 -5.03 6.11
C HIS A 88 4.91 -4.90 4.60
N ASP A 89 5.79 -5.57 3.85
CA ASP A 89 5.66 -5.73 2.40
C ASP A 89 6.54 -6.89 1.89
N GLU A 90 6.21 -7.35 0.68
CA GLU A 90 6.92 -8.40 -0.04
C GLU A 90 7.62 -7.87 -1.29
N SER A 91 8.87 -8.28 -1.49
CA SER A 91 9.56 -8.02 -2.76
C SER A 91 10.21 -9.26 -3.34
N VAL A 92 10.05 -9.42 -4.66
CA VAL A 92 10.70 -10.49 -5.41
C VAL A 92 11.97 -9.98 -6.08
N PHE A 93 13.05 -10.73 -5.87
CA PHE A 93 14.34 -10.59 -6.52
C PHE A 93 14.51 -11.71 -7.55
N TYR A 94 15.01 -11.36 -8.72
CA TYR A 94 15.24 -12.30 -9.81
C TYR A 94 16.73 -12.32 -10.15
N ALA A 95 17.27 -13.51 -10.42
CA ALA A 95 18.69 -13.65 -10.76
C ALA A 95 19.05 -12.86 -12.02
N ASN A 96 18.15 -12.82 -13.00
CA ASN A 96 18.41 -12.14 -14.28
C ASN A 96 17.94 -10.67 -14.30
N ASP A 97 17.53 -10.11 -13.16
CA ASP A 97 17.19 -8.68 -13.05
C ASP A 97 18.45 -7.89 -12.75
N GLY A 98 19.11 -7.39 -13.79
CA GLY A 98 20.22 -6.46 -13.63
C GLY A 98 20.37 -5.53 -14.83
N GLN A 99 21.58 -5.03 -15.07
CA GLN A 99 21.77 -3.84 -15.91
C GLN A 99 21.23 -4.02 -17.33
N ARG A 100 20.28 -3.16 -17.68
CA ARG A 100 19.61 -3.19 -18.99
C ARG A 100 20.45 -2.55 -20.10
N ALA A 101 21.31 -1.60 -19.74
CA ALA A 101 22.20 -0.87 -20.63
C ALA A 101 23.66 -1.31 -20.41
N PHE A 102 24.40 -1.50 -21.50
CA PHE A 102 25.84 -1.78 -21.49
C PHE A 102 26.47 -1.18 -22.74
N TRP A 103 27.76 -0.84 -22.66
CA TRP A 103 28.54 -0.41 -23.81
C TRP A 103 29.09 -1.62 -24.55
N ALA A 104 28.85 -1.70 -25.85
CA ALA A 104 29.41 -2.75 -26.70
C ALA A 104 29.83 -2.21 -28.07
N PRO A 105 30.78 -2.88 -28.75
CA PRO A 105 31.15 -2.54 -30.13
C PRO A 105 29.94 -2.60 -31.06
N ILE A 106 29.93 -1.73 -32.08
CA ILE A 106 28.90 -1.70 -33.12
C ILE A 106 28.75 -3.10 -33.73
N GLY A 107 27.52 -3.62 -33.77
CA GLY A 107 27.20 -4.95 -34.30
C GLY A 107 27.29 -6.10 -33.29
N LYS A 108 27.69 -5.86 -32.03
CA LYS A 108 27.63 -6.88 -30.97
C LYS A 108 26.35 -6.73 -30.13
N GLN A 109 25.58 -7.81 -30.06
CA GLN A 109 24.45 -7.92 -29.15
C GLN A 109 24.81 -8.90 -28.04
N SER A 110 24.72 -8.47 -26.78
CA SER A 110 24.78 -9.40 -25.65
C SER A 110 23.50 -10.23 -25.62
N LEU A 111 23.63 -11.55 -25.81
CA LEU A 111 22.51 -12.47 -25.65
C LEU A 111 22.18 -12.58 -24.16
N ARG A 112 20.96 -12.18 -23.80
CA ARG A 112 20.42 -12.36 -22.45
C ARG A 112 19.45 -13.52 -22.45
N SER A 113 19.37 -14.22 -21.31
CA SER A 113 18.27 -15.15 -21.09
C SER A 113 16.95 -14.40 -21.18
N LYS A 114 15.97 -14.97 -21.89
CA LYS A 114 14.59 -14.47 -21.93
C LYS A 114 13.83 -14.75 -20.63
N SER A 115 14.32 -15.68 -19.80
CA SER A 115 13.70 -16.00 -18.51
C SER A 115 14.23 -15.09 -17.40
N ALA A 116 13.42 -14.83 -16.38
CA ALA A 116 13.83 -14.08 -15.19
C ALA A 116 14.86 -14.84 -14.31
N GLY A 117 15.15 -16.10 -14.63
CA GLY A 117 16.02 -16.97 -13.82
C GLY A 117 15.34 -17.42 -12.53
N GLY A 118 16.13 -17.95 -11.58
CA GLY A 118 15.61 -18.27 -10.25
C GLY A 118 15.28 -17.00 -9.46
N SER A 119 14.23 -17.05 -8.64
CA SER A 119 13.79 -15.92 -7.82
C SER A 119 13.77 -16.22 -6.33
N ILE A 120 13.88 -15.16 -5.55
CA ILE A 120 13.78 -15.15 -4.09
C ILE A 120 12.73 -14.10 -3.73
N MET A 121 11.72 -14.49 -2.97
CA MET A 121 10.79 -13.55 -2.37
C MET A 121 11.25 -13.26 -0.96
N GLN A 122 11.48 -11.98 -0.67
CA GLN A 122 11.80 -11.47 0.65
C GLN A 122 10.55 -10.81 1.22
N GLN A 123 10.14 -11.26 2.40
CA GLN A 123 9.19 -10.53 3.23
C GLN A 123 9.94 -9.72 4.28
N ASN A 124 9.47 -8.51 4.54
CA ASN A 124 10.12 -7.65 5.50
C ASN A 124 9.11 -6.92 6.38
N ASN A 125 9.18 -7.19 7.68
CA ASN A 125 8.54 -6.38 8.70
C ASN A 125 9.50 -5.25 9.06
N SER A 126 9.50 -4.17 8.28
CA SER A 126 10.28 -2.99 8.61
C SER A 126 9.60 -2.28 9.77
N LEU A 127 10.12 -2.50 10.98
CA LEU A 127 9.83 -1.66 12.15
C LEU A 127 10.36 -0.26 11.83
N LEU A 128 9.48 0.68 11.49
CA LEU A 128 9.89 2.07 11.49
C LEU A 128 10.07 2.45 12.95
N PHE A 129 11.30 2.75 13.33
CA PHE A 129 11.70 3.98 14.02
C PHE A 129 13.03 3.76 14.73
N GLU A 130 13.32 2.60 15.31
CA GLU A 130 14.48 2.56 16.22
C GLU A 130 15.75 1.89 15.69
N GLN A 131 15.72 0.80 14.92
CA GLN A 131 16.95 0.01 14.69
C GLN A 131 16.99 -0.72 13.35
N GLN A 132 18.14 -1.35 13.05
CA GLN A 132 18.26 -2.33 11.96
C GLN A 132 17.11 -3.35 12.09
N ILE A 133 16.58 -3.77 10.94
CA ILE A 133 15.54 -4.78 10.86
C ILE A 133 16.11 -6.05 11.49
N PRO A 134 15.53 -6.58 12.58
CA PRO A 134 16.00 -7.84 13.15
C PRO A 134 15.96 -8.90 12.07
N THR A 135 17.07 -9.63 11.86
CA THR A 135 17.14 -10.67 10.83
C THR A 135 16.00 -11.69 11.00
N GLU A 136 15.55 -11.88 12.24
CA GLU A 136 14.45 -12.75 12.64
C GLU A 136 13.07 -12.32 12.10
N ALA A 137 12.89 -11.01 11.87
CA ALA A 137 11.65 -10.41 11.36
C ALA A 137 11.48 -10.61 9.84
N CYS A 138 12.58 -10.85 9.14
CA CYS A 138 12.64 -11.16 7.72
C CYS A 138 12.36 -12.65 7.44
N CYS A 139 11.59 -12.93 6.39
CA CYS A 139 11.36 -14.30 5.92
C CYS A 139 11.71 -14.41 4.43
N ILE A 140 12.40 -15.49 4.05
CA ILE A 140 12.83 -15.74 2.67
C ILE A 140 12.09 -16.97 2.15
N ILE A 141 11.46 -16.85 0.99
CA ILE A 141 10.85 -17.97 0.26
C ILE A 141 11.50 -18.11 -1.12
N HIS A 142 11.80 -19.35 -1.51
CA HIS A 142 12.31 -19.65 -2.84
C HIS A 142 11.16 -20.01 -3.78
N LEU A 143 10.84 -19.12 -4.72
CA LEU A 143 9.74 -19.33 -5.68
C LEU A 143 10.15 -20.26 -6.84
N GLY A 144 9.25 -21.16 -7.27
CA GLY A 144 9.38 -21.99 -8.47
C GLY A 144 8.82 -23.42 -8.35
N ASN A 145 8.69 -24.14 -9.48
CA ASN A 145 8.30 -25.56 -9.48
C ASN A 145 9.28 -26.39 -8.63
N ASN A 146 8.75 -27.25 -7.75
CA ASN A 146 9.49 -28.04 -6.74
C ASN A 146 10.27 -27.22 -5.70
N ARG A 147 9.75 -26.05 -5.33
CA ARG A 147 10.29 -25.21 -4.23
C ARG A 147 9.19 -24.88 -3.22
N ASP A 148 9.42 -23.87 -2.37
CA ASP A 148 8.62 -23.54 -1.18
C ASP A 148 7.17 -23.06 -1.49
N GLY A 149 6.79 -22.91 -2.77
CA GLY A 149 5.45 -22.48 -3.17
C GLY A 149 5.24 -20.96 -3.09
N TYR A 150 3.98 -20.55 -2.95
CA TYR A 150 3.57 -19.14 -2.78
C TYR A 150 3.13 -18.92 -1.33
N TRP A 151 3.32 -17.70 -0.81
CA TRP A 151 2.83 -17.30 0.51
C TRP A 151 1.30 -17.35 0.58
N THR A 152 0.79 -17.94 1.66
CA THR A 152 -0.63 -17.95 2.00
C THR A 152 -0.93 -17.00 3.14
N ILE A 153 -2.21 -16.65 3.34
CA ILE A 153 -2.66 -15.87 4.50
C ILE A 153 -2.28 -16.54 5.84
N SER A 154 -2.27 -17.88 5.90
CA SER A 154 -1.88 -18.60 7.11
C SER A 154 -0.43 -18.30 7.48
N ASP A 155 0.44 -18.25 6.48
CA ASP A 155 1.86 -17.97 6.69
C ASP A 155 2.07 -16.53 7.16
N VAL A 156 1.38 -15.54 6.55
CA VAL A 156 1.43 -14.13 6.98
C VAL A 156 0.88 -13.96 8.40
N ALA A 157 -0.25 -14.58 8.71
CA ALA A 157 -0.85 -14.55 10.04
C ALA A 157 0.08 -15.16 11.10
N GLN A 158 0.75 -16.27 10.77
CA GLN A 158 1.71 -16.91 11.66
C GLN A 158 2.96 -16.04 11.87
N GLN A 159 3.47 -15.40 10.82
CA GLN A 159 4.59 -14.46 10.92
C GLN A 159 4.24 -13.26 11.78
N LEU A 160 3.06 -12.67 11.56
CA LEU A 160 2.56 -11.54 12.34
C LEU A 160 2.48 -11.90 13.83
N LYS A 161 1.83 -13.03 14.14
CA LYS A 161 1.59 -13.47 15.52
C LYS A 161 2.88 -13.91 16.24
N ASN A 162 3.72 -14.71 15.58
CA ASN A 162 4.85 -15.37 16.25
C ASN A 162 6.15 -14.57 16.17
N LYS A 163 6.25 -13.59 15.26
CA LYS A 163 7.46 -12.81 15.06
C LYS A 163 7.18 -11.32 15.23
N ALA A 164 6.36 -10.73 14.36
CA ALA A 164 6.27 -9.28 14.27
C ALA A 164 5.76 -8.63 15.57
N ILE A 165 4.68 -9.15 16.15
CA ILE A 165 4.12 -8.65 17.42
C ILE A 165 5.10 -8.91 18.57
N SER A 166 5.60 -10.13 18.73
CA SER A 166 6.52 -10.46 19.84
C SER A 166 7.82 -9.65 19.80
N ILE A 167 8.39 -9.44 18.61
CA ILE A 167 9.57 -8.59 18.42
C ILE A 167 9.24 -7.14 18.77
N PHE A 168 8.08 -6.64 18.30
CA PHE A 168 7.65 -5.28 18.59
C PHE A 168 7.52 -5.02 20.09
N GLU A 169 6.79 -5.88 20.80
CA GLU A 169 6.55 -5.75 22.24
C GLU A 169 7.84 -5.81 23.07
N ALA A 170 8.80 -6.62 22.64
CA ALA A 170 10.11 -6.72 23.26
C ALA A 170 10.97 -5.46 23.02
N MET A 171 10.91 -4.88 21.82
CA MET A 171 11.71 -3.71 21.44
C MET A 171 11.11 -2.39 21.94
N HIS A 172 9.78 -2.27 21.99
CA HIS A 172 9.07 -1.03 22.31
C HIS A 172 8.09 -1.26 23.48
N PRO A 173 8.59 -1.59 24.69
CA PRO A 173 7.73 -1.87 25.82
C PRO A 173 6.84 -0.66 26.15
N GLY A 174 5.54 -0.91 26.32
CA GLY A 174 4.55 0.14 26.62
C GLY A 174 4.11 0.98 25.43
N CYS A 175 4.58 0.70 24.21
CA CYS A 175 4.12 1.36 22.98
C CYS A 175 2.97 0.60 22.31
N VAL A 176 2.36 1.22 21.30
CA VAL A 176 1.32 0.63 20.44
C VAL A 176 1.86 0.55 19.02
N ALA A 177 1.89 -0.65 18.44
CA ALA A 177 2.21 -0.79 17.02
C ALA A 177 1.02 -0.31 16.18
N VAL A 178 1.32 0.39 15.10
CA VAL A 178 0.41 0.64 13.98
C VAL A 178 0.94 -0.17 12.80
N PHE A 179 0.41 -1.38 12.60
CA PHE A 179 0.79 -2.25 11.51
C PHE A 179 0.19 -1.76 10.19
N ALA A 180 1.04 -1.45 9.22
CA ALA A 180 0.63 -0.95 7.92
C ALA A 180 0.90 -2.00 6.84
N PHE A 181 -0.18 -2.43 6.17
CA PHE A 181 -0.17 -3.42 5.10
C PHE A 181 -0.65 -2.80 3.78
N ASP A 182 -0.25 -3.39 2.66
CA ASP A 182 -0.88 -3.08 1.39
C ASP A 182 -2.28 -3.72 1.28
N ASN A 183 -2.99 -3.42 0.20
CA ASN A 183 -4.33 -3.94 -0.07
C ASN A 183 -4.31 -5.26 -0.86
N SER A 184 -3.30 -6.11 -0.68
CA SER A 184 -3.23 -7.41 -1.34
C SER A 184 -4.37 -8.34 -0.91
N SER A 185 -4.75 -9.27 -1.79
CA SER A 185 -5.80 -10.25 -1.49
C SER A 185 -5.46 -11.12 -0.28
N ASN A 186 -4.17 -11.36 -0.02
CA ASN A 186 -3.73 -12.08 1.17
C ASN A 186 -3.96 -11.23 2.44
N HIS A 187 -3.64 -9.94 2.42
CA HIS A 187 -3.83 -9.07 3.58
C HIS A 187 -5.31 -8.80 3.90
N ALA A 188 -6.16 -8.78 2.88
CA ALA A 188 -7.61 -8.64 3.02
C ALA A 188 -8.34 -9.96 3.33
N ALA A 189 -7.63 -11.08 3.43
CA ALA A 189 -8.26 -12.38 3.59
C ALA A 189 -8.90 -12.55 4.98
N PHE A 190 -10.09 -13.15 4.98
CA PHE A 190 -10.82 -13.47 6.20
C PHE A 190 -10.39 -14.80 6.79
N ALA A 191 -10.69 -15.01 8.07
CA ALA A 191 -10.53 -16.31 8.72
C ALA A 191 -11.40 -17.37 8.02
N ASN A 192 -11.00 -18.65 8.07
CA ASN A 192 -11.73 -19.75 7.42
C ASN A 192 -13.18 -19.92 7.88
N ASN A 193 -13.51 -19.45 9.09
CA ASN A 193 -14.84 -19.48 9.68
C ASN A 193 -15.57 -18.13 9.59
N ALA A 194 -15.02 -17.15 8.86
CA ALA A 194 -15.65 -15.86 8.68
C ALA A 194 -16.89 -15.95 7.80
N LEU A 195 -17.86 -15.08 8.10
CA LEU A 195 -19.03 -14.90 7.24
C LEU A 195 -18.62 -14.10 6.00
N VAL A 196 -18.37 -14.80 4.89
CA VAL A 196 -17.95 -14.18 3.62
C VAL A 196 -19.01 -14.45 2.57
N VAL A 197 -19.47 -13.39 1.92
CA VAL A 197 -20.53 -13.44 0.90
C VAL A 197 -20.20 -14.43 -0.21
N SER A 198 -18.96 -14.43 -0.70
CA SER A 198 -18.49 -15.34 -1.76
C SER A 198 -18.45 -16.83 -1.37
N GLN A 199 -18.52 -17.15 -0.07
CA GLN A 199 -18.56 -18.52 0.45
C GLN A 199 -20.01 -18.99 0.71
N MET A 200 -21.01 -18.15 0.45
CA MET A 200 -22.41 -18.51 0.61
C MET A 200 -22.93 -19.29 -0.60
N ASN A 201 -23.63 -20.39 -0.33
CA ASN A 201 -24.29 -21.19 -1.36
C ASN A 201 -25.62 -20.56 -1.78
N PHE A 202 -25.62 -19.71 -2.81
CA PHE A 202 -26.87 -19.34 -3.48
C PHE A 202 -27.33 -20.48 -4.39
N LYS A 203 -28.55 -20.98 -4.17
CA LYS A 203 -29.13 -22.02 -5.02
C LYS A 203 -29.33 -21.46 -6.43
N SER A 204 -28.65 -22.03 -7.41
CA SER A 204 -28.75 -21.70 -8.84
C SER A 204 -30.15 -21.89 -9.44
N GLU A 205 -31.07 -22.54 -8.72
CA GLU A 205 -32.42 -22.88 -9.19
C GLU A 205 -33.49 -21.84 -8.84
N MET A 206 -33.15 -20.75 -8.15
CA MET A 206 -34.09 -19.64 -7.97
C MET A 206 -34.06 -18.73 -9.20
N ASN A 207 -35.21 -18.55 -9.86
CA ASN A 207 -35.40 -17.44 -10.78
C ASN A 207 -35.35 -16.14 -9.95
N TYR A 208 -34.22 -15.45 -9.99
CA TYR A 208 -34.07 -14.13 -9.36
C TYR A 208 -34.69 -13.09 -10.30
N PRO A 209 -35.80 -12.44 -9.92
CA PRO A 209 -36.50 -11.52 -10.81
C PRO A 209 -35.71 -10.23 -11.12
N ASP A 210 -34.71 -9.89 -10.30
CA ASP A 210 -34.10 -8.54 -10.28
C ASP A 210 -32.55 -8.52 -10.36
N GLY A 211 -31.88 -9.60 -10.78
CA GLY A 211 -30.43 -9.55 -11.00
C GLY A 211 -29.70 -10.89 -11.04
N THR A 212 -28.43 -10.84 -11.43
CA THR A 212 -27.52 -11.99 -11.38
C THR A 212 -27.06 -12.26 -9.94
N PRO A 213 -26.68 -13.50 -9.57
CA PRO A 213 -26.12 -13.80 -8.24
C PRO A 213 -24.95 -12.90 -7.83
N LYS A 214 -24.18 -12.41 -8.81
CA LYS A 214 -23.04 -11.51 -8.61
C LYS A 214 -23.45 -10.12 -8.12
N GLU A 215 -24.55 -9.56 -8.64
CA GLU A 215 -25.05 -8.25 -8.20
C GLU A 215 -25.60 -8.32 -6.78
N MET A 216 -26.24 -9.44 -6.42
CA MET A 216 -26.72 -9.68 -5.05
C MET A 216 -25.57 -9.84 -4.06
N TYR A 217 -24.49 -10.54 -4.42
CA TYR A 217 -23.28 -10.61 -3.59
C TYR A 217 -22.74 -9.20 -3.31
N GLN A 218 -22.64 -8.35 -4.32
CA GLN A 218 -22.18 -6.98 -4.16
C GLN A 218 -23.10 -6.15 -3.23
N VAL A 219 -24.42 -6.30 -3.37
CA VAL A 219 -25.38 -5.62 -2.49
C VAL A 219 -25.22 -6.06 -1.03
N LEU A 220 -24.99 -7.35 -0.78
CA LEU A 220 -24.75 -7.87 0.57
C LEU A 220 -23.43 -7.33 1.14
N GLU A 221 -22.35 -7.36 0.35
CA GLU A 221 -21.04 -6.82 0.77
C GLU A 221 -21.10 -5.32 1.09
N GLU A 222 -21.95 -4.55 0.40
CA GLU A 222 -22.03 -3.09 0.56
C GLU A 222 -23.06 -2.63 1.60
N ARG A 223 -24.12 -3.40 1.87
CA ARG A 223 -25.27 -2.93 2.66
C ARG A 223 -25.52 -3.69 3.95
N GLU A 224 -25.14 -4.96 4.02
CA GLU A 224 -25.44 -5.77 5.18
C GLU A 224 -24.36 -5.59 6.25
N PRO A 225 -24.70 -5.09 7.46
CA PRO A 225 -23.72 -4.75 8.49
C PRO A 225 -22.81 -5.91 8.89
N ASP A 226 -23.29 -7.14 8.81
CA ASP A 226 -22.53 -8.34 9.18
C ASP A 226 -21.36 -8.60 8.22
N PHE A 227 -21.46 -8.19 6.96
CA PHE A 227 -20.38 -8.32 5.98
C PHE A 227 -19.52 -7.06 5.89
N VAL A 228 -20.14 -5.88 5.96
CA VAL A 228 -19.44 -4.60 5.94
C VAL A 228 -18.46 -4.47 7.11
N ASN A 229 -18.86 -4.93 8.31
CA ASN A 229 -18.05 -4.84 9.51
C ASN A 229 -17.19 -6.09 9.76
N GLN A 230 -17.19 -7.05 8.83
CA GLN A 230 -16.38 -8.25 9.00
C GLN A 230 -14.90 -7.86 8.90
N LYS A 231 -14.15 -8.15 9.96
CA LYS A 231 -12.70 -7.92 10.00
C LYS A 231 -11.92 -9.07 9.37
N SER A 232 -10.88 -8.72 8.62
CA SER A 232 -9.87 -9.65 8.09
C SER A 232 -9.16 -10.39 9.24
N LEU A 233 -8.46 -11.48 8.89
CA LEU A 233 -7.70 -12.25 9.88
C LEU A 233 -6.60 -11.42 10.54
N LEU A 234 -5.89 -10.58 9.75
CA LEU A 234 -4.82 -9.74 10.28
C LEU A 234 -5.37 -8.68 11.23
N GLU A 235 -6.49 -8.04 10.89
CA GLU A 235 -7.13 -7.07 11.78
C GLU A 235 -7.44 -7.68 13.15
N LYS A 236 -8.05 -8.88 13.17
CA LYS A 236 -8.36 -9.58 14.41
C LYS A 236 -7.10 -9.85 15.24
N ILE A 237 -6.05 -10.39 14.61
CA ILE A 237 -4.78 -10.73 15.29
C ILE A 237 -4.14 -9.48 15.90
N VAL A 238 -4.08 -8.37 15.15
CA VAL A 238 -3.46 -7.13 15.61
C VAL A 238 -4.26 -6.50 16.75
N GLU A 239 -5.58 -6.42 16.62
CA GLU A 239 -6.44 -5.81 17.62
C GLU A 239 -6.53 -6.62 18.92
N GLU A 240 -6.57 -7.95 18.82
CA GLU A 240 -6.52 -8.85 19.99
C GLU A 240 -5.22 -8.69 20.78
N ALA A 241 -4.12 -8.34 20.11
CA ALA A 241 -2.84 -7.99 20.75
C ALA A 241 -2.79 -6.55 21.30
N GLY A 242 -3.88 -5.77 21.20
CA GLY A 242 -3.94 -4.39 21.69
C GLY A 242 -3.17 -3.39 20.83
N HIS A 243 -2.95 -3.72 19.56
CA HIS A 243 -2.29 -2.88 18.57
C HIS A 243 -3.29 -2.33 17.54
N LYS A 244 -2.82 -1.51 16.60
CA LYS A 244 -3.61 -0.90 15.53
C LYS A 244 -3.13 -1.39 14.17
N ILE A 245 -4.03 -1.40 13.21
CA ILE A 245 -3.76 -1.79 11.83
C ILE A 245 -4.28 -0.70 10.89
N ILE A 246 -3.58 -0.51 9.77
CA ILE A 246 -3.97 0.39 8.69
C ILE A 246 -3.59 -0.25 7.36
N PHE A 247 -4.39 0.00 6.33
CA PHE A 247 -4.14 -0.51 4.98
C PHE A 247 -3.86 0.67 4.03
N TYR A 248 -2.80 0.56 3.22
CA TYR A 248 -2.40 1.62 2.29
C TYR A 248 -3.41 1.84 1.19
N SER A 249 -3.62 3.09 0.79
CA SER A 249 -4.43 3.41 -0.39
C SER A 249 -3.96 2.63 -1.63
N LYS A 250 -4.92 1.95 -2.29
CA LYS A 250 -4.67 1.25 -3.56
C LYS A 250 -4.09 2.20 -4.61
N PHE A 251 -3.09 1.73 -5.36
CA PHE A 251 -2.42 2.48 -6.44
C PHE A 251 -1.61 3.71 -6.01
N HIS A 252 -1.26 3.84 -4.73
CA HIS A 252 -0.46 4.95 -4.20
C HIS A 252 0.79 4.44 -3.47
N CYS A 253 1.68 3.76 -4.20
CA CYS A 253 2.90 3.16 -3.64
C CYS A 253 3.85 4.20 -3.03
N GLU A 254 3.78 5.46 -3.43
CA GLU A 254 4.55 6.57 -2.84
C GLU A 254 4.23 6.84 -1.36
N LEU A 255 3.09 6.37 -0.87
CA LEU A 255 2.69 6.47 0.54
C LEU A 255 3.36 5.40 1.40
N ASN A 256 3.79 4.30 0.78
CA ASN A 256 4.46 3.20 1.42
C ASN A 256 5.99 3.32 1.20
N TYR A 257 6.72 3.85 2.18
CA TYR A 257 8.15 4.10 2.00
C TYR A 257 8.99 2.80 1.94
N ILE A 258 8.45 1.63 2.29
CA ILE A 258 9.15 0.34 2.10
C ILE A 258 9.42 0.06 0.62
N GLU A 259 8.62 0.61 -0.28
CA GLU A 259 8.83 0.55 -1.73
C GLU A 259 10.13 1.27 -2.14
N SER A 260 10.44 2.38 -1.47
CA SER A 260 11.71 3.08 -1.67
C SER A 260 12.89 2.30 -1.09
N TYR A 261 12.68 1.60 0.04
CA TYR A 261 13.66 0.67 0.60
C TYR A 261 13.95 -0.46 -0.40
N TRP A 262 12.92 -1.12 -0.93
CA TRP A 262 13.08 -2.15 -1.95
C TRP A 262 13.76 -1.65 -3.21
N GLY A 263 13.41 -0.45 -3.66
CA GLY A 263 14.10 0.19 -4.79
C GLY A 263 15.60 0.32 -4.55
N ALA A 264 16.02 0.76 -3.36
CA ALA A 264 17.44 0.87 -3.00
C ALA A 264 18.13 -0.50 -2.93
N VAL A 265 17.50 -1.49 -2.29
CA VAL A 265 18.02 -2.86 -2.20
C VAL A 265 18.17 -3.47 -3.60
N LYS A 266 17.17 -3.32 -4.47
CA LYS A 266 17.23 -3.84 -5.85
C LYS A 266 18.33 -3.18 -6.66
N VAL A 267 18.52 -1.86 -6.55
CA VAL A 267 19.64 -1.19 -7.21
C VAL A 267 20.98 -1.77 -6.78
N ASN A 268 21.17 -2.02 -5.48
CA ASN A 268 22.39 -2.67 -4.97
C ASN A 268 22.52 -4.11 -5.51
N THR A 269 21.46 -4.92 -5.41
CA THR A 269 21.46 -6.30 -5.92
C THR A 269 21.80 -6.35 -7.41
N CYS A 270 21.18 -5.49 -8.24
CA CYS A 270 21.44 -5.39 -9.67
C CYS A 270 22.87 -4.97 -10.02
N ALA A 271 23.52 -4.20 -9.15
CA ALA A 271 24.89 -3.74 -9.36
C ALA A 271 25.94 -4.81 -8.99
N ASN A 272 25.59 -5.72 -8.07
CA ASN A 272 26.54 -6.67 -7.47
C ASN A 272 26.27 -8.15 -7.79
N CYS A 273 25.11 -8.49 -8.37
CA CYS A 273 24.77 -9.86 -8.74
C CYS A 273 25.40 -10.25 -10.09
N ASP A 274 26.02 -11.43 -10.15
CA ASP A 274 26.61 -12.01 -11.37
C ASP A 274 25.57 -12.72 -12.28
N TYR A 275 24.29 -12.49 -12.03
CA TYR A 275 23.16 -13.11 -12.71
C TYR A 275 22.99 -14.62 -12.47
N SER A 276 23.67 -15.18 -11.46
CA SER A 276 23.43 -16.55 -10.98
C SER A 276 22.51 -16.56 -9.76
N PHE A 277 21.70 -17.62 -9.64
CA PHE A 277 20.86 -17.82 -8.45
C PHE A 277 21.70 -17.96 -7.16
N LYS A 278 22.92 -18.49 -7.27
CA LYS A 278 23.85 -18.61 -6.15
C LYS A 278 24.32 -17.22 -5.69
N SER A 279 24.73 -16.35 -6.60
CA SER A 279 25.07 -14.97 -6.26
C SER A 279 23.88 -14.22 -5.70
N LEU A 280 22.68 -14.41 -6.28
CA LEU A 280 21.47 -13.76 -5.77
C LEU A 280 21.23 -14.09 -4.29
N LYS A 281 21.38 -15.36 -3.89
CA LYS A 281 21.24 -15.80 -2.48
C LYS A 281 22.21 -15.10 -1.54
N ASN A 282 23.43 -14.81 -2.00
CA ASN A 282 24.46 -14.19 -1.19
C ASN A 282 24.32 -12.66 -1.16
N ILE A 283 23.97 -12.05 -2.29
CA ILE A 283 23.91 -10.59 -2.45
C ILE A 283 22.66 -9.99 -1.81
N VAL A 284 21.50 -10.66 -1.86
CA VAL A 284 20.25 -10.09 -1.31
C VAL A 284 20.39 -9.73 0.19
N PRO A 285 20.90 -10.60 1.08
CA PRO A 285 21.15 -10.22 2.48
C PRO A 285 22.08 -9.01 2.61
N MET A 286 23.20 -8.98 1.87
CA MET A 286 24.12 -7.85 1.89
C MET A 286 23.48 -6.55 1.40
N ALA A 287 22.60 -6.64 0.41
CA ALA A 287 21.89 -5.50 -0.14
C ALA A 287 20.83 -4.95 0.84
N LEU A 288 20.16 -5.83 1.60
CA LEU A 288 19.26 -5.43 2.70
C LEU A 288 20.03 -4.60 3.74
N ASP A 289 21.18 -5.10 4.19
CA ASP A 289 22.02 -4.44 5.19
C ASP A 289 22.69 -3.15 4.68
N SER A 290 22.76 -2.97 3.36
CA SER A 290 23.39 -1.80 2.74
C SER A 290 22.58 -0.50 2.89
N VAL A 291 21.28 -0.59 3.18
CA VAL A 291 20.42 0.60 3.30
C VAL A 291 20.53 1.15 4.71
N SER A 292 21.18 2.31 4.84
CA SER A 292 21.39 2.95 6.14
C SER A 292 20.07 3.44 6.77
N LEU A 293 20.05 3.52 8.11
CA LEU A 293 18.92 4.08 8.87
C LEU A 293 18.56 5.50 8.41
N ILE A 294 19.55 6.33 8.07
CA ILE A 294 19.31 7.68 7.55
C ILE A 294 18.55 7.65 6.21
N GLN A 295 18.85 6.69 5.32
CA GLN A 295 18.09 6.52 4.08
C GLN A 295 16.64 6.09 4.35
N ILE A 296 16.43 5.13 5.26
CA ILE A 296 15.09 4.68 5.66
C ILE A 296 14.26 5.86 6.21
N ARG A 297 14.85 6.66 7.10
CA ARG A 297 14.21 7.86 7.64
C ARG A 297 13.90 8.91 6.56
N LYS A 298 14.77 9.08 5.56
CA LYS A 298 14.51 9.94 4.38
C LYS A 298 13.32 9.42 3.55
N PHE A 299 13.20 8.11 3.37
CA PHE A 299 12.08 7.50 2.65
C PHE A 299 10.77 7.75 3.40
N SER A 300 10.74 7.51 4.71
CA SER A 300 9.58 7.79 5.57
C SER A 300 9.13 9.25 5.47
N ARG A 301 10.06 10.21 5.63
CA ARG A 301 9.77 11.65 5.48
C ARG A 301 9.18 11.99 4.11
N ARG A 302 9.71 11.39 3.04
CA ARG A 302 9.19 11.58 1.68
C ARG A 302 7.75 11.11 1.55
N SER A 303 7.40 9.94 2.08
CA SER A 303 6.02 9.43 2.05
C SER A 303 5.07 10.31 2.86
N LEU A 304 5.51 10.80 4.04
CA LEU A 304 4.73 11.77 4.82
C LEU A 304 4.50 13.09 4.06
N HIS A 305 5.48 13.55 3.26
CA HIS A 305 5.29 14.73 2.41
C HIS A 305 4.26 14.48 1.30
N TYR A 306 4.24 13.28 0.69
CA TYR A 306 3.17 12.91 -0.26
C TYR A 306 1.80 12.90 0.42
N MET A 307 1.68 12.29 1.61
CA MET A 307 0.43 12.32 2.38
C MET A 307 -0.02 13.76 2.66
N SER A 308 0.92 14.65 3.00
CA SER A 308 0.61 16.07 3.18
C SER A 308 0.16 16.76 1.91
N ALA A 309 0.77 16.45 0.75
CA ALA A 309 0.35 16.99 -0.54
C ALA A 309 -1.08 16.55 -0.88
N TYR A 310 -1.41 15.28 -0.69
CA TYR A 310 -2.75 14.77 -1.00
C TYR A 310 -3.83 15.33 -0.08
N ARG A 311 -3.53 15.57 1.20
CA ARG A 311 -4.45 16.27 2.11
C ARG A 311 -4.72 17.73 1.70
N LEU A 312 -3.79 18.35 0.99
CA LEU A 312 -3.99 19.67 0.38
C LEU A 312 -4.77 19.61 -0.95
N GLY A 313 -5.23 18.43 -1.39
CA GLY A 313 -6.03 18.26 -2.60
C GLY A 313 -5.21 18.15 -3.90
N LEU A 314 -3.90 17.92 -3.82
CA LEU A 314 -3.06 17.83 -5.02
C LEU A 314 -3.29 16.50 -5.75
N SER A 315 -3.34 16.53 -7.07
CA SER A 315 -3.31 15.31 -7.89
C SER A 315 -1.95 14.60 -7.81
N VAL A 316 -1.86 13.36 -8.27
CA VAL A 316 -0.61 12.56 -8.28
C VAL A 316 0.55 13.30 -8.94
N LYS A 317 0.31 13.95 -10.10
CA LYS A 317 1.35 14.72 -10.81
C LYS A 317 1.77 15.98 -10.05
N GLN A 318 0.81 16.72 -9.50
CA GLN A 318 1.06 17.91 -8.69
C GLN A 318 1.80 17.57 -7.39
N ALA A 319 1.42 16.48 -6.72
CA ALA A 319 2.08 16.00 -5.52
C ALA A 319 3.54 15.60 -5.80
N ALA A 320 3.80 14.87 -6.89
CA ALA A 320 5.18 14.54 -7.29
C ALA A 320 6.02 15.78 -7.57
N PHE A 321 5.45 16.79 -8.23
CA PHE A 321 6.10 18.07 -8.46
C PHE A 321 6.36 18.83 -7.15
N ALA A 322 5.36 18.96 -6.28
CA ALA A 322 5.46 19.68 -5.01
C ALA A 322 6.49 19.03 -4.07
N VAL A 323 6.47 17.71 -3.92
CA VAL A 323 7.45 16.96 -3.10
C VAL A 323 8.87 17.16 -3.64
N LYS A 324 9.04 17.27 -4.96
CA LYS A 324 10.34 17.57 -5.59
C LYS A 324 10.77 19.02 -5.35
N LYS A 325 9.87 19.99 -5.55
CA LYS A 325 10.11 21.44 -5.38
C LYS A 325 10.47 21.77 -3.93
N TYR A 326 9.75 21.19 -2.97
CA TYR A 326 9.89 21.48 -1.54
C TYR A 326 10.73 20.43 -0.80
N LYS A 327 11.60 19.68 -1.48
CA LYS A 327 12.43 18.63 -0.88
C LYS A 327 13.30 19.12 0.31
N SER A 328 13.77 20.36 0.25
CA SER A 328 14.58 21.00 1.31
C SER A 328 13.74 21.64 2.42
N HIS A 329 12.42 21.70 2.27
CA HIS A 329 11.52 22.31 3.23
C HIS A 329 10.90 21.24 4.11
N ARG A 330 10.56 21.60 5.37
CA ARG A 330 9.89 20.67 6.28
C ARG A 330 8.43 20.39 5.91
N ARG A 331 7.80 21.26 5.12
CA ARG A 331 6.38 21.19 4.75
C ARG A 331 6.14 21.80 3.37
N ILE A 332 5.08 21.34 2.71
CA ILE A 332 4.54 21.97 1.50
C ILE A 332 3.66 23.14 1.96
N PRO A 333 3.76 24.34 1.36
CA PRO A 333 2.92 25.48 1.71
C PRO A 333 1.42 25.18 1.53
N ASN A 334 0.58 25.70 2.42
CA ASN A 334 -0.88 25.47 2.35
C ASN A 334 -1.52 26.08 1.09
N ASN A 335 -0.93 27.16 0.55
CA ASN A 335 -1.40 27.85 -0.66
C ASN A 335 -0.83 27.27 -1.96
N ILE A 336 -0.19 26.10 -1.93
CA ILE A 336 0.46 25.51 -3.11
C ILE A 336 -0.50 25.27 -4.29
N LEU A 337 -1.79 25.08 -4.05
CA LEU A 337 -2.78 24.95 -5.13
C LEU A 337 -2.93 26.26 -5.92
N GLU A 338 -2.83 27.41 -5.26
CA GLU A 338 -2.86 28.71 -5.92
C GLU A 338 -1.61 28.88 -6.79
N ASP A 339 -0.43 28.53 -6.26
CA ASP A 339 0.84 28.58 -7.00
C ASP A 339 0.86 27.67 -8.24
N LEU A 340 0.16 26.53 -8.20
CA LEU A 340 0.12 25.54 -9.29
C LEU A 340 -0.97 25.80 -10.33
N ASN A 341 -1.98 26.61 -10.01
CA ASN A 341 -3.05 27.02 -10.92
C ASN A 341 -2.73 28.34 -11.68
N ILE A 342 -1.55 28.92 -11.43
CA ILE A 342 -1.08 30.16 -12.07
C ILE A 342 -0.19 29.87 -13.31
N GLU A 343 0.15 28.60 -13.57
CA GLU A 343 0.78 28.13 -14.82
C GLU A 343 -0.26 27.54 -15.79
#